data_AF-A0AAW1B4S2-F1
#
_entry.id   AF-A0AAW1B4S2-F1
#
_cell.length_a   1.000
_cell.length_b   1.000
_cell.length_c   1.000
_cell.angle_alpha   90.00
_cell.angle_beta   90.00
_cell.angle_gamma   90.00
#
_symmetry.space_group_name_H-M   'P 1'
#
loop_
_entity.id
_entity.type
_entity.pdbx_description
1 polymer ?
#
loop_
_entity_poly.entity_id
_entity_poly.type
_entity_poly.pdbx_seq_one_letter_code
_entity_poly.pdbx_strand_id
1 'polypeptide(L)'
;MKFNVILYRHGDRSPISSFPRNTVGESTWPRGYGQLTKTGTQQAYQLGQWLKDRYKNFLSPSYKPKEIYVRSTDYDRTIMSAQAVLAGLFPPSTEEKWNPNINWQPIPVHTVPISDEKLLKYPNYRCPSFNGLLQQVIQEMKTKNELQKYMALIQKVAYNLGYDIKKLMDFQNMLLWKVYDTLKVQEIHKLCLPRWADKKTMEQMKFLLEYLVSL
;
A
#
# COMPACT_ATOMS: atom_id res chain seq x y z
N MET A 1 21.43 18.64 11.88
CA MET A 1 20.83 17.31 11.64
C MET A 1 21.99 16.34 11.37
N LYS A 2 22.07 15.19 12.06
CA LYS A 2 23.23 14.27 11.94
C LYS A 2 22.93 12.97 11.19
N PHE A 3 21.68 12.52 11.21
CA PHE A 3 21.20 11.30 10.55
C PHE A 3 19.69 11.38 10.38
N ASN A 4 19.13 10.78 9.33
CA ASN A 4 17.69 10.69 9.09
C ASN A 4 17.31 9.31 8.56
N VAL A 5 16.13 8.83 8.97
CA VAL A 5 15.47 7.67 8.39
C VAL A 5 14.12 8.11 7.85
N ILE A 6 13.79 7.69 6.63
CA ILE A 6 12.55 8.07 5.96
C ILE A 6 11.85 6.78 5.57
N LEU A 7 10.71 6.52 6.21
CA LEU A 7 9.82 5.43 5.86
C LEU A 7 8.59 6.02 5.17
N TYR A 8 8.31 5.57 3.95
CA TYR A 8 7.16 6.01 3.19
C TYR A 8 6.49 4.84 2.49
N ARG A 9 5.19 4.97 2.23
CA ARG A 9 4.41 4.02 1.44
C ARG A 9 4.64 4.29 -0.05
N HIS A 10 4.46 3.24 -0.87
CA HIS A 10 4.36 3.40 -2.32
C HIS A 10 3.28 4.43 -2.72
N GLY A 11 3.39 4.99 -3.93
CA GLY A 11 2.35 5.86 -4.49
C GLY A 11 1.05 5.12 -4.87
N ASP A 12 0.08 5.84 -5.41
CA ASP A 12 -1.17 5.27 -5.94
C ASP A 12 -0.95 4.05 -6.86
N ARG A 13 -1.81 3.04 -6.69
CA ARG A 13 -1.71 1.75 -7.38
C ARG A 13 -3.09 1.22 -7.79
N SER A 14 -3.10 0.29 -8.74
CA SER A 14 -4.27 -0.56 -8.99
C SER A 14 -4.58 -1.46 -7.76
N PRO A 15 -5.80 -2.02 -7.65
CA PRO A 15 -6.14 -2.89 -6.54
C PRO A 15 -5.31 -4.17 -6.62
N ILE A 16 -5.05 -4.83 -5.48
CA ILE A 16 -4.21 -6.05 -5.44
C ILE A 16 -4.97 -7.33 -5.79
N SER A 17 -6.30 -7.26 -5.85
CA SER A 17 -7.20 -8.37 -6.15
C SER A 17 -8.58 -7.81 -6.50
N SER A 18 -9.54 -8.68 -6.80
CA SER A 18 -10.96 -8.34 -6.93
C SER A 18 -11.82 -9.36 -6.19
N PHE A 19 -13.14 -9.29 -6.34
CA PHE A 19 -14.11 -10.20 -5.73
C PHE A 19 -15.13 -10.71 -6.77
N PRO A 20 -15.78 -11.87 -6.56
CA PRO A 20 -16.54 -12.58 -7.59
C PRO A 20 -17.62 -11.76 -8.28
N ARG A 21 -18.32 -10.90 -7.54
CA ARG A 21 -19.42 -10.07 -8.06
C ARG A 21 -18.98 -8.66 -8.48
N ASN A 22 -17.68 -8.40 -8.61
CA ASN A 22 -17.18 -7.13 -9.11
C ASN A 22 -17.30 -7.08 -10.63
N THR A 23 -17.84 -5.98 -11.16
CA THR A 23 -17.95 -5.77 -12.61
C THR A 23 -16.68 -5.15 -13.19
N VAL A 24 -15.79 -4.61 -12.35
CA VAL A 24 -14.48 -4.08 -12.78
C VAL A 24 -13.45 -5.21 -12.69
N GLY A 25 -13.03 -5.69 -13.86
CA GLY A 25 -12.04 -6.75 -13.99
C GLY A 25 -10.60 -6.24 -14.08
N GLU A 26 -9.65 -7.17 -14.14
CA GLU A 26 -8.23 -6.85 -14.20
C GLU A 26 -7.85 -6.08 -15.48
N SER A 27 -8.51 -6.41 -16.59
CA SER A 27 -8.31 -5.78 -17.90
C SER A 27 -8.60 -4.27 -17.92
N THR A 28 -9.36 -3.74 -16.96
CA THR A 28 -9.57 -2.29 -16.81
C THR A 28 -8.31 -1.57 -16.33
N TRP A 29 -7.39 -2.28 -15.69
CA TRP A 29 -6.14 -1.73 -15.15
C TRP A 29 -5.02 -1.92 -16.17
N PRO A 30 -4.40 -0.86 -16.72
CA PRO A 30 -3.45 -0.97 -17.84
C PRO A 30 -2.22 -1.87 -17.59
N ARG A 31 -1.89 -2.12 -16.32
CA ARG A 31 -0.77 -2.99 -15.90
C ARG A 31 -1.25 -4.18 -15.04
N GLY A 32 -2.56 -4.43 -14.99
CA GLY A 32 -3.15 -5.41 -14.09
C GLY A 32 -3.13 -4.98 -12.63
N TYR A 33 -3.29 -5.95 -11.73
CA TYR A 33 -3.42 -5.71 -10.28
C TYR A 33 -2.11 -5.44 -9.55
N GLY A 34 -2.20 -4.65 -8.48
CA GLY A 34 -1.11 -4.37 -7.55
C GLY A 34 0.03 -3.49 -8.08
N GLN A 35 -0.16 -2.89 -9.25
CA GLN A 35 0.85 -2.14 -9.99
C GLN A 35 0.77 -0.63 -9.75
N LEU A 36 1.92 0.03 -9.74
CA LEU A 36 2.01 1.49 -9.59
C LEU A 36 1.40 2.20 -10.80
N THR A 37 0.53 3.17 -10.55
CA THR A 37 -0.09 3.97 -11.62
C THR A 37 0.80 5.16 -12.00
N LYS A 38 0.44 5.85 -13.09
CA LYS A 38 1.08 7.12 -13.46
C LYS A 38 0.93 8.18 -12.34
N THR A 39 -0.24 8.23 -11.71
CA THR A 39 -0.49 9.09 -10.54
C THR A 39 0.45 8.73 -9.38
N GLY A 40 0.63 7.44 -9.10
CA GLY A 40 1.54 6.98 -8.05
C GLY A 40 3.00 7.31 -8.33
N THR A 41 3.44 7.20 -9.59
CA THR A 41 4.77 7.65 -10.02
C THR A 41 4.95 9.15 -9.78
N GLN A 42 3.97 9.97 -10.16
CA GLN A 42 4.03 11.42 -9.96
C GLN A 42 4.07 11.80 -8.47
N GLN A 43 3.26 11.15 -7.64
CA GLN A 43 3.27 11.36 -6.18
C GLN A 43 4.64 11.04 -5.57
N ALA A 44 5.23 9.91 -5.97
CA ALA A 44 6.55 9.51 -5.52
C ALA A 44 7.64 10.50 -6.00
N TYR A 45 7.57 10.96 -7.23
CA TYR A 45 8.47 12.00 -7.75
C TYR A 45 8.37 13.32 -6.97
N GLN A 46 7.15 13.77 -6.68
CA GLN A 46 6.90 14.99 -5.88
C GLN A 46 7.40 14.85 -4.45
N LEU A 47 7.25 13.66 -3.83
CA LEU A 47 7.87 13.37 -2.55
C LEU A 47 9.38 13.56 -2.64
N GLY A 48 10.03 13.03 -3.67
CA GLY A 48 11.46 13.25 -3.93
C GLY A 48 11.85 14.73 -3.99
N GLN A 49 11.10 15.55 -4.73
CA GLN A 49 11.34 16.99 -4.82
C GLN A 49 11.20 17.68 -3.45
N TRP A 50 10.17 17.32 -2.68
CA TRP A 50 9.96 17.84 -1.34
C TRP A 50 11.11 17.47 -0.39
N LEU A 51 11.59 16.22 -0.45
CA LEU A 51 12.74 15.78 0.34
C LEU A 51 14.02 16.53 -0.05
N LYS A 52 14.21 16.84 -1.35
CA LYS A 52 15.35 17.64 -1.83
C LYS A 52 15.35 19.02 -1.18
N ASP A 53 14.22 19.73 -1.20
CA ASP A 53 14.14 21.06 -0.58
C ASP A 53 14.27 20.98 0.96
N ARG A 54 13.59 20.02 1.59
CA ARG A 54 13.65 19.82 3.04
C ARG A 54 15.07 19.57 3.55
N TYR A 55 15.86 18.80 2.81
CA TYR A 55 17.20 18.37 3.22
C TYR A 55 18.33 19.05 2.43
N LYS A 56 18.07 20.18 1.74
CA LYS A 56 19.09 20.88 0.92
C LYS A 56 20.34 21.33 1.67
N ASN A 57 20.23 21.56 2.98
CA ASN A 57 21.35 21.94 3.86
C ASN A 57 21.97 20.74 4.59
N PHE A 58 21.50 19.52 4.31
CA PHE A 58 21.94 18.28 4.95
C PHE A 58 22.50 17.26 3.93
N LEU A 59 21.86 17.12 2.77
CA LEU A 59 22.30 16.27 1.67
C LEU A 59 23.10 17.07 0.65
N SER A 60 24.09 16.44 0.02
CA SER A 60 24.75 17.03 -1.13
C SER A 60 23.74 17.30 -2.27
N PRO A 61 23.96 18.35 -3.09
CA PRO A 61 23.08 18.66 -4.22
C PRO A 61 22.99 17.51 -5.24
N SER A 62 24.09 16.77 -5.39
CA SER A 62 24.29 15.57 -6.21
C SER A 62 24.22 14.28 -5.39
N TYR A 63 23.94 13.17 -6.06
CA TYR A 63 23.97 11.85 -5.43
C TYR A 63 25.40 11.47 -5.04
N LYS A 64 25.59 11.05 -3.78
CA LYS A 64 26.84 10.46 -3.31
C LYS A 64 26.56 9.10 -2.67
N PRO A 65 27.19 8.00 -3.15
CA PRO A 65 26.94 6.65 -2.64
C PRO A 65 27.16 6.46 -1.13
N LYS A 66 27.98 7.32 -0.50
CA LYS A 66 28.27 7.27 0.94
C LYS A 66 27.28 8.06 1.81
N GLU A 67 26.39 8.86 1.22
CA GLU A 67 25.46 9.72 1.97
C GLU A 67 24.07 9.11 2.14
N ILE A 68 23.65 8.22 1.23
CA ILE A 68 22.31 7.63 1.26
C ILE A 68 22.38 6.12 1.07
N TYR A 69 21.41 5.45 1.69
CA TYR A 69 21.12 4.03 1.46
C TYR A 69 19.62 3.90 1.24
N VAL A 70 19.23 3.18 0.19
CA VAL A 70 17.82 3.04 -0.21
C VAL A 70 17.45 1.58 -0.18
N ARG A 71 16.41 1.24 0.58
CA ARG A 71 15.86 -0.12 0.68
C ARG A 71 14.37 -0.10 0.37
N SER A 72 13.92 -1.05 -0.43
CA SER A 72 12.52 -1.31 -0.74
C SER A 72 12.14 -2.73 -0.29
N THR A 73 10.84 -2.98 -0.16
CA THR A 73 10.31 -4.35 -0.26
C THR A 73 10.31 -4.81 -1.72
N ASP A 74 10.34 -6.12 -1.92
CA ASP A 74 10.37 -6.76 -3.24
C ASP A 74 8.99 -6.84 -3.91
N TYR A 75 8.39 -5.66 -4.14
CA TYR A 75 7.21 -5.47 -4.98
C TYR A 75 7.51 -4.40 -6.02
N ASP A 76 7.06 -4.59 -7.26
CA ASP A 76 7.22 -3.62 -8.36
C ASP A 76 6.82 -2.21 -7.91
N ARG A 77 5.64 -2.07 -7.31
CA ARG A 77 5.12 -0.77 -6.88
C ARG A 77 6.00 -0.04 -5.87
N THR A 78 6.72 -0.74 -4.99
CA THR A 78 7.59 -0.12 -3.98
C THR A 78 8.94 0.22 -4.56
N ILE A 79 9.51 -0.66 -5.40
CA ILE A 79 10.77 -0.41 -6.10
C ILE A 79 10.61 0.78 -7.07
N MET A 80 9.56 0.76 -7.89
CA MET A 80 9.25 1.86 -8.83
C MET A 80 8.96 3.17 -8.10
N SER A 81 8.31 3.13 -6.93
CA SER A 81 8.11 4.33 -6.11
C SER A 81 9.44 4.88 -5.61
N ALA A 82 10.34 4.02 -5.11
CA ALA A 82 11.66 4.45 -4.66
C ALA A 82 12.48 5.07 -5.81
N GLN A 83 12.45 4.47 -7.00
CA GLN A 83 13.09 5.02 -8.20
C GLN A 83 12.53 6.40 -8.57
N ALA A 84 11.21 6.58 -8.51
CA ALA A 84 10.57 7.87 -8.78
C ALA A 84 10.92 8.94 -7.72
N VAL A 85 10.93 8.58 -6.43
CA VAL A 85 11.42 9.44 -5.35
C VAL A 85 12.86 9.88 -5.63
N LEU A 86 13.74 8.95 -5.99
CA LEU A 86 15.14 9.24 -6.28
C LEU A 86 15.32 10.15 -7.50
N ALA A 87 14.50 9.97 -8.54
CA ALA A 87 14.48 10.86 -9.70
C ALA A 87 14.11 12.31 -9.32
N GLY A 88 13.21 12.51 -8.34
CA GLY A 88 12.86 13.83 -7.83
C GLY A 88 13.88 14.41 -6.84
N LEU A 89 14.54 13.54 -6.08
CA LEU A 89 15.52 13.92 -5.06
C LEU A 89 16.89 14.30 -5.65
N PHE A 90 17.35 13.54 -6.64
CA PHE A 90 18.67 13.69 -7.28
C PHE A 90 18.58 13.82 -8.82
N PRO A 91 17.90 14.85 -9.35
CA PRO A 91 18.05 15.19 -10.77
C PRO A 91 19.53 15.45 -11.07
N PRO A 92 20.10 14.88 -12.15
CA PRO A 92 21.52 15.01 -12.46
C PRO A 92 21.88 16.46 -12.80
N SER A 93 22.99 16.95 -12.24
CA SER A 93 23.62 18.19 -12.68
C SER A 93 24.17 18.06 -14.11
N THR A 94 24.57 19.18 -14.72
CA THR A 94 25.11 19.20 -16.09
C THR A 94 26.27 18.22 -16.27
N GLU A 95 27.16 18.11 -15.29
CA GLU A 95 28.32 17.21 -15.32
C GLU A 95 27.96 15.73 -15.10
N GLU A 96 26.87 15.45 -14.38
CA GLU A 96 26.42 14.08 -14.08
C GLU A 96 25.48 13.51 -15.16
N LYS A 97 25.01 14.34 -16.09
CA LYS A 97 24.17 13.88 -17.20
C LYS A 97 24.97 12.96 -18.11
N TRP A 98 24.68 11.67 -18.01
CA TRP A 98 25.19 10.66 -18.95
C TRP A 98 24.50 10.72 -20.32
N ASN A 99 23.33 11.36 -20.41
CA ASN A 99 22.58 11.56 -21.65
C ASN A 99 21.90 12.94 -21.64
N PRO A 100 22.09 13.77 -22.68
CA PRO A 100 21.55 15.14 -22.71
C PRO A 100 20.02 15.20 -22.74
N ASN A 101 19.36 14.15 -23.24
CA ASN A 101 17.91 14.06 -23.40
C ASN A 101 17.21 13.40 -22.21
N ILE A 102 17.96 12.86 -21.24
CA ILE A 102 17.42 12.13 -20.10
C ILE A 102 17.85 12.82 -18.80
N ASN A 103 16.91 13.50 -18.14
CA ASN A 103 17.14 14.14 -16.85
C ASN A 103 16.97 13.15 -15.68
N TRP A 104 17.70 12.03 -15.74
CA TRP A 104 17.67 10.95 -14.76
C TRP A 104 19.05 10.29 -14.67
N GLN A 105 19.39 9.79 -13.48
CA GLN A 105 20.58 9.00 -13.23
C GLN A 105 20.24 7.73 -12.45
N PRO A 106 20.95 6.62 -12.69
CA PRO A 106 20.75 5.39 -11.93
C PRO A 106 21.20 5.57 -10.48
N ILE A 107 20.32 5.25 -9.53
CA ILE A 107 20.64 5.19 -8.10
C ILE A 107 20.15 3.83 -7.58
N PRO A 108 20.99 3.06 -6.87
CA PRO A 108 20.63 1.71 -6.44
C PRO A 108 19.49 1.72 -5.42
N VAL A 109 18.53 0.81 -5.63
CA VAL A 109 17.46 0.48 -4.67
C VAL A 109 17.66 -0.97 -4.25
N HIS A 110 18.06 -1.18 -3.00
CA HIS A 110 18.30 -2.51 -2.48
C HIS A 110 17.00 -3.18 -2.05
N THR A 111 16.91 -4.49 -2.26
CA THR A 111 15.78 -5.31 -1.85
C THR A 111 16.27 -6.66 -1.35
N VAL A 112 15.38 -7.40 -0.70
CA VAL A 112 15.57 -8.83 -0.38
C VAL A 112 14.29 -9.56 -0.80
N PRO A 113 14.37 -10.85 -1.17
CA PRO A 113 13.18 -11.62 -1.52
C PRO A 113 12.08 -11.48 -0.46
N ILE A 114 10.80 -11.46 -0.87
CA ILE A 114 9.67 -11.35 0.07
C ILE A 114 9.68 -12.44 1.16
N SER A 115 10.26 -13.60 0.87
CA SER A 115 10.44 -14.67 1.87
C SER A 115 11.43 -14.32 2.97
N ASP A 116 12.39 -13.44 2.70
CA ASP A 116 13.48 -13.09 3.62
C ASP A 116 13.30 -11.68 4.20
N GLU A 117 12.23 -10.98 3.80
CA GLU A 117 11.87 -9.66 4.29
C GLU A 117 11.39 -9.71 5.75
N LYS A 118 12.21 -9.16 6.64
CA LYS A 118 11.96 -9.10 8.09
C LYS A 118 11.88 -7.66 8.64
N LEU A 119 12.08 -6.65 7.80
CA LEU A 119 12.23 -5.25 8.22
C LEU A 119 11.09 -4.35 7.77
N LEU A 120 10.64 -4.45 6.52
CA LEU A 120 9.71 -3.46 5.93
C LEU A 120 8.31 -4.01 5.65
N LYS A 121 8.08 -5.32 5.76
CA LYS A 121 6.78 -5.95 5.51
C LYS A 121 6.15 -6.40 6.82
N TYR A 122 5.05 -5.74 7.20
CA TYR A 122 4.26 -6.08 8.38
C TYR A 122 2.78 -6.25 8.05
N PRO A 123 2.05 -7.08 8.83
CA PRO A 123 2.57 -7.88 9.95
C PRO A 123 3.31 -9.14 9.48
N ASN A 124 4.18 -9.69 10.33
CA ASN A 124 4.92 -10.91 10.04
C ASN A 124 4.09 -12.16 10.39
N TYR A 125 3.28 -12.62 9.44
CA TYR A 125 2.46 -13.83 9.58
C TYR A 125 3.25 -15.14 9.72
N ARG A 126 4.58 -15.12 9.58
CA ARG A 126 5.43 -16.30 9.85
C ARG A 126 5.87 -16.39 11.30
N CYS A 127 5.55 -15.39 12.13
CA CYS A 127 5.84 -15.40 13.56
C CYS A 127 4.73 -16.16 14.31
N PRO A 128 5.01 -17.34 14.90
CA PRO A 128 3.99 -18.10 15.63
C PRO A 128 3.41 -17.31 16.80
N SER A 129 4.23 -16.54 17.51
CA SER A 129 3.79 -15.68 18.61
C SER A 129 2.82 -14.60 18.13
N PHE A 130 3.10 -13.96 16.99
CA PHE A 130 2.17 -12.99 16.40
C PHE A 130 0.84 -13.64 16.03
N ASN A 131 0.88 -14.82 15.39
CA ASN A 131 -0.34 -15.53 15.01
C ASN A 131 -1.16 -15.97 16.24
N GLY A 132 -0.51 -16.42 17.30
CA GLY A 132 -1.16 -16.78 18.57
C GLY A 132 -1.82 -15.57 19.23
N LEU A 133 -1.12 -14.43 19.30
CA LEU A 133 -1.69 -13.18 19.83
C LEU A 133 -2.87 -12.69 18.98
N LEU A 134 -2.73 -12.72 17.65
CA LEU A 134 -3.82 -12.35 16.73
C LEU A 134 -5.05 -13.25 16.93
N GLN A 135 -4.86 -14.56 17.13
CA GLN A 135 -5.95 -15.48 17.43
C GLN A 135 -6.61 -15.18 18.77
N GLN A 136 -5.84 -14.85 19.81
CA GLN A 136 -6.37 -14.46 21.11
C GLN A 136 -7.24 -13.19 21.00
N VAL A 137 -6.73 -12.15 20.34
CA VAL A 137 -7.47 -10.89 20.11
C VAL A 137 -8.77 -11.14 19.33
N ILE A 138 -8.71 -11.93 18.25
CA ILE A 138 -9.91 -12.29 17.47
C ILE A 138 -10.91 -13.08 18.33
N GLN A 139 -10.43 -13.98 19.18
CA GLN A 139 -11.29 -14.77 20.05
C GLN A 139 -11.95 -13.88 21.13
N GLU A 140 -11.20 -12.97 21.73
CA GLU A 140 -11.72 -12.00 22.69
C GLU A 140 -12.84 -11.15 22.09
N MET A 141 -12.64 -10.60 20.88
CA MET A 141 -13.67 -9.83 20.16
C MET A 141 -14.98 -10.60 20.00
N LYS A 142 -14.87 -11.90 19.66
CA LYS A 142 -16.03 -12.79 19.53
C LYS A 142 -16.71 -12.99 20.88
N THR A 143 -15.95 -13.23 21.95
CA THR A 143 -16.52 -13.45 23.30
C THR A 143 -17.17 -12.20 23.89
N LYS A 144 -16.58 -11.02 23.67
CA LYS A 144 -17.10 -9.72 24.14
C LYS A 144 -18.23 -9.18 23.24
N ASN A 145 -18.57 -9.91 22.17
CA ASN A 145 -19.61 -9.55 21.20
C ASN A 145 -19.40 -8.16 20.57
N GLU A 146 -18.15 -7.71 20.46
CA GLU A 146 -17.81 -6.35 19.98
C GLU A 146 -18.18 -6.16 18.50
N LEU A 147 -18.29 -7.27 17.77
CA LEU A 147 -18.71 -7.32 16.37
C LEU A 147 -20.23 -7.29 16.18
N GLN A 148 -21.04 -7.42 17.25
CA GLN A 148 -22.51 -7.50 17.16
C GLN A 148 -23.09 -6.33 16.37
N LYS A 149 -22.61 -5.11 16.67
CA LYS A 149 -23.04 -3.87 15.99
C LYS A 149 -22.70 -3.82 14.50
N TYR A 150 -21.76 -4.65 14.04
CA TYR A 150 -21.36 -4.75 12.64
C TYR A 150 -21.95 -5.97 11.92
N MET A 151 -22.65 -6.88 12.61
CA MET A 151 -23.12 -8.13 12.00
C MET A 151 -24.06 -7.90 10.81
N ALA A 152 -24.96 -6.91 10.90
CA ALA A 152 -25.85 -6.56 9.77
C ALA A 152 -25.06 -6.06 8.56
N LEU A 153 -23.99 -5.27 8.78
CA LEU A 153 -23.09 -4.82 7.72
C LEU A 153 -22.35 -6.01 7.10
N ILE A 154 -21.74 -6.86 7.94
CA ILE A 154 -20.96 -8.02 7.49
C ILE A 154 -21.85 -8.96 6.66
N GLN A 155 -23.07 -9.24 7.10
CA GLN A 155 -24.05 -10.04 6.34
C GLN A 155 -24.38 -9.42 4.99
N LYS A 156 -24.72 -8.11 4.96
CA LYS A 156 -24.99 -7.38 3.73
C LYS A 156 -23.81 -7.45 2.77
N VAL A 157 -22.59 -7.21 3.26
CA VAL A 157 -21.37 -7.21 2.45
C VAL A 157 -21.08 -8.63 1.93
N ALA A 158 -21.10 -9.65 2.78
CA ALA A 158 -20.84 -11.04 2.37
C ALA A 158 -21.78 -11.49 1.25
N TYR A 159 -23.08 -11.23 1.40
CA TYR A 159 -24.08 -11.52 0.38
C TYR A 159 -23.76 -10.82 -0.95
N ASN A 160 -23.45 -9.52 -0.91
CA ASN A 160 -23.18 -8.73 -2.10
C ASN A 160 -21.86 -9.07 -2.80
N LEU A 161 -20.89 -9.63 -2.08
CA LEU A 161 -19.63 -10.11 -2.65
C LEU A 161 -19.72 -11.51 -3.25
N GLY A 162 -20.73 -12.29 -2.85
CA GLY A 162 -20.84 -13.70 -3.20
C GLY A 162 -19.96 -14.61 -2.33
N TYR A 163 -19.77 -14.26 -1.06
CA TYR A 163 -19.02 -15.07 -0.09
C TYR A 163 -19.90 -15.55 1.06
N ASP A 164 -19.52 -16.68 1.65
CA ASP A 164 -20.03 -17.08 2.96
C ASP A 164 -19.60 -16.05 4.02
N ILE A 165 -20.49 -15.73 4.95
CA ILE A 165 -20.21 -14.83 6.07
C ILE A 165 -18.99 -15.29 6.88
N LYS A 166 -18.80 -16.59 7.08
CA LYS A 166 -17.65 -17.18 7.77
C LYS A 166 -16.33 -16.80 7.10
N LYS A 167 -16.33 -16.76 5.76
CA LYS A 167 -15.15 -16.37 4.98
C LYS A 167 -14.83 -14.88 5.14
N LEU A 168 -15.86 -14.02 5.22
CA LEU A 168 -15.66 -12.59 5.44
C LEU A 168 -15.25 -12.26 6.89
N MET A 169 -15.71 -13.07 7.85
CA MET A 169 -15.38 -12.94 9.29
C MET A 169 -14.05 -13.59 9.68
N ASP A 170 -13.41 -14.32 8.78
CA ASP A 170 -12.05 -14.77 8.96
C ASP A 170 -11.08 -13.62 8.64
N PHE A 171 -10.80 -12.80 9.66
CA PHE A 171 -9.94 -11.62 9.51
C PHE A 171 -8.49 -11.97 9.15
N GLN A 172 -8.06 -13.21 9.34
CA GLN A 172 -6.70 -13.64 8.99
C GLN A 172 -6.48 -13.69 7.48
N ASN A 173 -7.55 -13.94 6.69
CA ASN A 173 -7.45 -14.00 5.23
C ASN A 173 -7.43 -12.61 4.55
N MET A 174 -7.63 -11.53 5.33
CA MET A 174 -7.62 -10.13 4.91
C MET A 174 -8.65 -9.80 3.81
N LEU A 175 -9.70 -10.61 3.64
CA LEU A 175 -10.65 -10.47 2.53
C LEU A 175 -11.46 -9.17 2.63
N LEU A 176 -11.96 -8.84 3.82
CA LEU A 176 -12.70 -7.60 4.03
C LEU A 176 -11.84 -6.37 3.67
N TRP A 177 -10.56 -6.39 4.07
CA TRP A 177 -9.62 -5.34 3.72
C TRP A 177 -9.35 -5.28 2.21
N LYS A 178 -9.12 -6.42 1.56
CA LYS A 178 -8.92 -6.51 0.10
C LYS A 178 -10.11 -5.95 -0.68
N VAL A 179 -11.33 -6.24 -0.24
CA VAL A 179 -12.56 -5.72 -0.85
C VAL A 179 -12.65 -4.20 -0.68
N TYR A 180 -12.42 -3.71 0.54
CA TYR A 180 -12.41 -2.27 0.82
C TYR A 180 -11.36 -1.54 -0.03
N ASP A 181 -10.13 -2.08 -0.10
CA ASP A 181 -9.05 -1.56 -0.95
C ASP A 181 -9.48 -1.52 -2.43
N THR A 182 -10.09 -2.60 -2.92
CA THR A 182 -10.58 -2.70 -4.31
C THR A 182 -11.59 -1.59 -4.63
N LEU A 183 -12.62 -1.44 -3.80
CA LEU A 183 -13.66 -0.44 -3.97
C LEU A 183 -13.09 0.98 -3.81
N LYS A 184 -12.18 1.19 -2.86
CA LYS A 184 -11.56 2.51 -2.64
C LYS A 184 -10.69 2.93 -3.82
N VAL A 185 -9.92 2.00 -4.38
CA VAL A 185 -9.12 2.26 -5.58
C VAL A 185 -10.04 2.53 -6.78
N GLN A 186 -11.12 1.77 -6.96
CA GLN A 186 -12.13 2.08 -7.99
C GLN A 186 -12.70 3.49 -7.84
N GLU A 187 -13.06 3.91 -6.63
CA GLU A 187 -13.56 5.26 -6.35
C GLU A 187 -12.53 6.34 -6.74
N ILE A 188 -11.26 6.18 -6.32
CA ILE A 188 -10.16 7.11 -6.64
C ILE A 188 -9.98 7.25 -8.15
N HIS A 189 -10.08 6.14 -8.88
CA HIS A 189 -9.92 6.09 -10.33
C HIS A 189 -11.24 6.34 -11.09
N LYS A 190 -12.28 6.80 -10.39
CA LYS A 190 -13.61 7.16 -10.96
C LYS A 190 -14.26 6.02 -11.76
N LEU A 191 -14.02 4.78 -11.33
CA LEU A 191 -14.63 3.59 -11.89
C LEU A 191 -15.95 3.28 -11.18
N CYS A 192 -16.82 2.52 -11.86
CA CYS A 192 -18.11 2.13 -11.31
C CYS A 192 -17.96 1.37 -9.98
N LEU A 193 -18.76 1.77 -8.99
CA LEU A 193 -18.96 1.03 -7.76
C LEU A 193 -20.30 0.30 -7.80
N PRO A 194 -20.42 -0.90 -7.21
CA PRO A 194 -21.71 -1.54 -7.08
C PRO A 194 -22.61 -0.72 -6.13
N ARG A 195 -23.93 -0.71 -6.38
CA ARG A 195 -24.89 0.14 -5.64
C ARG A 195 -24.84 -0.01 -4.12
N TRP A 196 -24.49 -1.19 -3.63
CA TRP A 196 -24.39 -1.47 -2.20
C TRP A 196 -23.17 -0.81 -1.54
N ALA A 197 -22.13 -0.45 -2.30
CA ALA A 197 -20.92 0.22 -1.85
C ALA A 197 -21.09 1.75 -1.84
N ASP A 198 -22.21 2.21 -1.25
CA ASP A 198 -22.47 3.63 -1.02
C ASP A 198 -21.53 4.22 0.05
N LYS A 199 -21.51 5.56 0.16
CA LYS A 199 -20.66 6.29 1.10
C LYS A 199 -20.80 5.77 2.54
N LYS A 200 -22.03 5.52 2.98
CA LYS A 200 -22.33 5.02 4.34
C LYS A 200 -21.71 3.63 4.55
N THR A 201 -21.89 2.72 3.61
CA THR A 201 -21.36 1.35 3.67
C THR A 201 -19.83 1.37 3.66
N MET A 202 -19.21 2.20 2.80
CA MET A 202 -17.77 2.38 2.75
C MET A 202 -17.20 2.96 4.05
N GLU A 203 -17.87 3.93 4.67
CA GLU A 203 -17.49 4.47 5.98
C GLU A 203 -17.60 3.41 7.09
N GLN A 204 -18.68 2.64 7.12
CA GLN A 204 -18.84 1.56 8.10
C GLN A 204 -17.80 0.46 7.93
N MET A 205 -17.47 0.08 6.69
CA MET A 205 -16.38 -0.87 6.41
C MET A 205 -15.02 -0.32 6.87
N LYS A 206 -14.76 0.98 6.62
CA LYS A 206 -13.55 1.65 7.09
C LYS A 206 -13.43 1.59 8.61
N PHE A 207 -14.48 1.96 9.35
CA PHE A 207 -14.46 1.93 10.81
C PHE A 207 -14.26 0.52 11.37
N LEU A 208 -14.88 -0.49 10.76
CA LEU A 208 -14.64 -1.88 11.14
C LEU A 208 -13.18 -2.28 10.91
N LEU A 209 -12.59 -1.90 9.78
CA LEU A 209 -11.18 -2.20 9.49
C LEU A 209 -10.21 -1.45 10.42
N GLU A 210 -10.45 -0.17 10.71
CA GLU A 210 -9.63 0.61 11.64
C GLU A 210 -9.69 0.01 13.04
N TYR A 211 -10.88 -0.39 13.49
CA TYR A 211 -11.06 -1.10 14.75
C TYR A 211 -10.22 -2.38 14.79
N LEU A 212 -10.27 -3.21 13.73
CA LEU A 212 -9.50 -4.46 13.64
C LEU A 212 -7.98 -4.25 13.62
N VAL A 213 -7.48 -3.09 13.20
CA VAL A 213 -6.04 -2.74 13.16
C VAL A 213 -5.58 -2.06 14.46
N SER A 214 -6.50 -1.49 15.23
CA SER A 214 -6.21 -0.85 16.53
C SER A 214 -6.05 -1.82 17.71
N LEU A 215 -6.28 -3.11 17.46
CA LEU A 215 -6.19 -4.21 18.43
C LEU A 215 -4.87 -4.97 18.25
#